data_AF-A0AA43J7Y3-F1
#
_entry.id   AF-A0AA43J7Y3-F1
#
_cell.length_a   1.000
_cell.length_b   1.000
_cell.length_c   1.000
_cell.angle_alpha   90.00
_cell.angle_beta   90.00
_cell.angle_gamma   90.00
#
_symmetry.space_group_name_H-M   'P 1'
#
loop_
_entity.id
_entity.type
_entity.pdbx_description
1 polymer ?
#
loop_
_entity_poly.entity_id
_entity_poly.type
_entity_poly.pdbx_seq_one_letter_code
_entity_poly.pdbx_strand_id
1 'polypeptide(L)'
;MLRTVVAAIFLMCMVAPVWASEPESFDPDQPFEQALNMNLLRSLFDQALDRLEDHVEISGNLNPNEANGDEGKHLRFKFYPEGKSKSDEHFAAEGWFHSSPESGQHDWHFKFKRPEDRRQKSPPQLKAPL
;
A
#
# COMPACT_ATOMS: atom_id res chain seq x y z
N MET A 1 -25.24 -55.03 48.27
CA MET A 1 -26.30 -54.78 47.28
C MET A 1 -26.12 -53.45 46.53
N LEU A 2 -25.78 -52.35 47.21
CA LEU A 2 -25.54 -51.04 46.55
C LEU A 2 -24.45 -51.07 45.47
N ARG A 3 -23.34 -51.77 45.71
CA ARG A 3 -22.23 -51.91 44.73
C ARG A 3 -22.66 -52.58 43.42
N THR A 4 -23.54 -53.57 43.49
CA THR A 4 -24.01 -54.33 42.33
C THR A 4 -24.96 -53.50 41.48
N VAL A 5 -25.79 -52.66 42.11
CA VAL A 5 -26.69 -51.71 41.43
C VAL A 5 -25.89 -50.63 40.71
N VAL A 6 -24.86 -50.08 41.36
CA VAL A 6 -23.98 -49.07 40.74
C VAL A 6 -23.23 -49.67 39.54
N ALA A 7 -22.71 -50.89 39.66
CA ALA A 7 -22.04 -51.56 38.54
C ALA A 7 -22.99 -51.84 37.36
N ALA A 8 -24.24 -52.23 37.63
CA ALA A 8 -25.23 -52.49 36.59
C ALA A 8 -25.64 -51.21 35.84
N ILE A 9 -25.82 -50.10 36.55
CA ILE A 9 -26.11 -48.79 35.95
C ILE A 9 -24.93 -48.32 35.09
N PHE A 10 -23.70 -48.48 35.60
CA PHE A 10 -22.49 -48.10 34.87
C PHE A 10 -22.30 -48.92 33.59
N LEU A 11 -22.63 -50.21 33.63
CA LEU A 11 -22.59 -51.09 32.46
C LEU A 11 -23.66 -50.70 31.43
N MET A 12 -24.85 -50.31 31.88
CA MET A 12 -25.96 -49.89 31.01
C MET A 12 -25.69 -48.56 30.30
N CYS A 13 -24.99 -47.62 30.95
CA CYS A 13 -24.60 -46.34 30.34
C CYS A 13 -23.53 -46.48 29.24
N MET A 14 -22.77 -47.58 29.21
CA MET A 14 -21.72 -47.83 28.20
C MET A 14 -22.27 -48.42 26.88
N VAL A 15 -23.55 -48.81 26.81
CA VAL A 15 -24.15 -49.46 25.63
C VAL A 15 -24.89 -48.46 24.73
N ALA A 16 -24.78 -47.15 24.97
CA ALA A 16 -25.38 -46.17 24.08
C ALA A 16 -24.65 -46.19 22.73
N PRO A 17 -25.31 -46.56 21.61
CA PRO A 17 -24.67 -46.52 20.31
C PRO A 17 -24.53 -45.05 19.92
N VAL A 18 -23.31 -44.55 19.77
CA VAL A 18 -23.05 -43.27 19.09
C VAL A 18 -23.49 -43.46 17.64
N TRP A 19 -24.68 -42.96 17.33
CA TRP A 19 -25.12 -42.82 15.95
C TRP A 19 -24.36 -41.63 15.39
N ALA A 20 -23.39 -41.91 14.52
CA ALA A 20 -22.78 -40.92 13.66
C ALA A 20 -23.90 -40.30 12.81
N SER A 21 -24.43 -39.16 13.25
CA SER A 21 -25.19 -38.27 12.37
C SER A 21 -24.24 -37.84 11.26
N GLU A 22 -24.72 -37.89 10.02
CA GLU A 22 -24.01 -37.45 8.81
C GLU A 22 -23.16 -36.20 9.11
N PRO A 23 -21.86 -36.19 8.75
CA PRO A 23 -21.08 -34.98 8.92
C PRO A 23 -21.71 -33.92 8.02
N GLU A 24 -22.26 -32.86 8.62
CA GLU A 24 -22.42 -31.61 7.88
C GLU A 24 -21.09 -31.36 7.17
N SER A 25 -21.17 -31.22 5.86
CA SER A 25 -20.05 -30.91 4.99
C SER A 25 -19.33 -29.68 5.55
N PHE A 26 -18.26 -29.90 6.30
CA PHE A 26 -17.40 -28.83 6.79
C PHE A 26 -16.74 -28.22 5.56
N ASP A 27 -17.29 -27.09 5.10
CA ASP A 27 -16.72 -26.28 4.05
C ASP A 27 -15.66 -25.36 4.70
N PRO A 28 -14.36 -25.64 4.51
CA PRO A 28 -13.30 -24.85 5.12
C PRO A 28 -13.27 -23.41 4.59
N ASP A 29 -13.93 -23.12 3.47
CA ASP A 29 -13.93 -21.82 2.80
C ASP A 29 -15.06 -20.88 3.29
N GLN A 30 -16.15 -21.43 3.87
CA GLN A 30 -17.25 -20.63 4.46
C GLN A 30 -16.81 -19.55 5.46
N PRO A 31 -15.92 -19.81 6.44
CA PRO A 31 -15.49 -18.77 7.36
C PRO A 31 -14.68 -17.66 6.65
N PHE A 32 -14.00 -17.97 5.54
CA PHE A 32 -13.26 -16.98 4.75
C PHE A 32 -14.17 -16.15 3.85
N GLU A 33 -15.15 -16.77 3.21
CA GLU A 33 -16.22 -16.09 2.46
C GLU A 33 -16.97 -15.08 3.35
N GLN A 34 -17.18 -15.43 4.62
CA GLN A 34 -17.88 -14.60 5.58
C GLN A 34 -16.97 -13.57 6.28
N ALA A 35 -15.69 -13.90 6.51
CA ALA A 35 -14.70 -13.00 7.14
C ALA A 35 -14.10 -11.99 6.15
N LEU A 36 -13.93 -12.35 4.88
CA LEU A 36 -13.54 -11.45 3.79
C LEU A 36 -14.78 -10.84 3.14
N ASN A 37 -15.68 -10.33 3.98
CA ASN A 37 -16.85 -9.63 3.49
C ASN A 37 -16.37 -8.44 2.63
N MET A 38 -16.98 -8.26 1.47
CA MET A 38 -16.60 -7.26 0.47
C MET A 38 -16.51 -5.83 1.04
N ASN A 39 -17.27 -5.54 2.10
CA ASN A 39 -17.19 -4.29 2.85
C ASN A 39 -15.89 -4.11 3.65
N LEU A 40 -15.35 -5.18 4.26
CA LEU A 40 -14.07 -5.15 4.95
C LEU A 40 -12.92 -4.96 3.96
N LEU A 41 -12.95 -5.71 2.86
CA LEU A 41 -11.96 -5.56 1.77
C LEU A 41 -11.97 -4.15 1.21
N ARG A 42 -13.16 -3.58 0.98
CA ARG A 42 -13.31 -2.20 0.53
C ARG A 42 -12.75 -1.20 1.54
N SER A 43 -13.07 -1.35 2.83
CA SER A 43 -12.53 -0.49 3.89
C SER A 43 -11.00 -0.54 3.96
N LEU A 44 -10.40 -1.74 3.88
CA LEU A 44 -8.95 -1.91 3.87
C LEU A 44 -8.31 -1.31 2.61
N PHE A 45 -8.98 -1.44 1.47
CA PHE A 45 -8.53 -0.86 0.21
C PHE A 45 -8.59 0.67 0.24
N ASP A 46 -9.70 1.24 0.70
CA ASP A 46 -9.87 2.69 0.86
C ASP A 46 -8.81 3.23 1.84
N GLN A 47 -8.59 2.56 2.98
CA GLN A 47 -7.53 2.92 3.92
C GLN A 47 -6.12 2.83 3.31
N ALA A 48 -5.86 1.82 2.48
CA ALA A 48 -4.58 1.68 1.79
C ALA A 48 -4.38 2.79 0.74
N LEU A 49 -5.44 3.16 0.02
CA LEU A 49 -5.41 4.28 -0.92
C LEU A 49 -5.17 5.61 -0.22
N ASP A 50 -5.86 5.89 0.89
CA ASP A 50 -5.67 7.12 1.67
C ASP A 50 -4.21 7.25 2.15
N ARG A 51 -3.61 6.14 2.60
CA ARG A 51 -2.20 6.11 2.99
C ARG A 51 -1.27 6.26 1.80
N LEU A 52 -1.57 5.63 0.67
CA LEU A 52 -0.76 5.78 -0.54
C LEU A 52 -0.80 7.21 -1.04
N GLU A 53 -1.97 7.86 -1.02
CA GLU A 53 -2.14 9.23 -1.43
C GLU A 53 -1.32 10.17 -0.55
N ASP A 54 -1.26 9.99 0.78
CA ASP A 54 -0.39 10.82 1.63
C ASP A 54 1.10 10.66 1.30
N HIS A 55 1.53 9.53 0.75
CA HIS A 55 2.95 9.26 0.49
C HIS A 55 3.38 9.50 -0.97
N VAL A 56 2.45 9.58 -1.92
CA VAL A 56 2.77 9.67 -3.36
C VAL A 56 2.12 10.89 -3.99
N GLU A 57 2.86 11.55 -4.88
CA GLU A 57 2.36 12.63 -5.73
C GLU A 57 2.82 12.40 -7.16
N ILE A 58 1.87 12.32 -8.09
CA ILE A 58 2.13 12.21 -9.52
C ILE A 58 1.51 13.44 -10.19
N SER A 59 2.33 14.19 -10.92
CA SER A 59 1.89 15.36 -11.68
C SER A 59 2.55 15.35 -13.05
N GLY A 60 1.89 15.92 -14.05
CA GLY A 60 2.48 16.03 -15.36
C GLY A 60 1.56 16.67 -16.38
N ASN A 61 2.15 17.27 -17.40
CA ASN A 61 1.45 17.71 -18.60
C ASN A 61 1.83 16.74 -19.74
N LEU A 62 0.85 15.97 -20.19
CA LEU A 62 0.97 15.04 -21.31
C LEU A 62 0.10 15.46 -22.50
N ASN A 63 -0.50 16.65 -22.44
CA ASN A 63 -1.57 17.07 -23.33
C ASN A 63 -1.05 17.16 -24.78
N PRO A 64 -1.52 16.32 -25.71
CA PRO A 64 -1.05 16.34 -27.09
C PRO A 64 -1.64 17.51 -27.91
N ASN A 65 -2.63 18.23 -27.38
CA ASN A 65 -3.40 19.25 -28.09
C ASN A 65 -3.11 20.70 -27.66
N GLU A 66 -2.13 20.92 -26.78
CA GLU A 66 -1.67 22.29 -26.49
C GLU A 66 -0.80 22.77 -27.66
N ALA A 67 -1.48 23.31 -28.67
CA ALA A 67 -0.93 23.84 -29.91
C ALA A 67 -0.17 25.17 -29.73
N ASN A 68 0.36 25.44 -28.53
CA ASN A 68 1.24 26.57 -28.27
C ASN A 68 2.63 26.00 -27.99
N GLY A 69 3.54 26.25 -28.93
CA GLY A 69 4.81 25.56 -29.07
C GLY A 69 5.68 25.52 -27.81
N ASP A 70 6.56 24.52 -27.82
CA ASP A 70 7.74 24.37 -26.96
C ASP A 70 7.56 23.72 -25.58
N GLU A 71 6.32 23.54 -25.08
CA GLU A 71 6.12 22.84 -23.81
C GLU A 71 6.22 21.31 -23.97
N GLY A 72 7.43 20.79 -23.82
CA GLY A 72 7.71 19.35 -23.80
C GLY A 72 6.88 18.61 -22.74
N LYS A 73 6.50 17.37 -23.05
CA LYS A 73 5.77 16.49 -22.12
C LYS A 73 6.59 16.33 -20.85
N HIS A 74 6.02 16.65 -19.70
CA HIS A 74 6.71 16.59 -18.42
C HIS A 74 5.94 15.72 -17.45
N LEU A 75 6.63 14.75 -16.85
CA LEU A 75 6.10 13.87 -15.81
C LEU A 75 6.97 13.99 -14.56
N ARG A 76 6.32 14.18 -13.41
CA ARG A 76 6.96 14.27 -12.11
C ARG A 76 6.31 13.30 -11.14
N PHE A 77 7.15 12.49 -10.53
CA PHE A 77 6.82 11.60 -9.44
C PHE A 77 7.52 12.07 -8.17
N LYS A 78 6.81 12.14 -7.05
CA LYS A 78 7.40 12.35 -5.73
C LYS A 78 6.90 11.30 -4.75
N PHE A 79 7.81 10.83 -3.91
CA PHE A 79 7.54 9.91 -2.82
C PHE A 79 8.01 10.50 -1.49
N TYR A 80 7.10 10.64 -0.54
CA TYR A 80 7.29 11.22 0.78
C TYR A 80 7.36 10.07 1.81
N PRO A 81 8.55 9.69 2.32
CA PRO A 81 8.70 8.52 3.18
C PRO A 81 7.92 8.64 4.49
N GLU A 82 7.84 9.85 5.02
CA GLU A 82 7.12 10.16 6.28
C GLU A 82 5.67 10.59 6.05
N GLY A 83 5.24 10.70 4.78
CA GLY A 83 3.97 11.29 4.37
C GLY A 83 4.07 12.79 4.16
N LYS A 84 3.35 13.31 3.14
CA LYS A 84 3.26 14.73 2.77
C LYS A 84 2.86 15.60 3.95
N SER A 85 2.01 15.06 4.83
CA SER A 85 1.50 15.79 5.99
C SER A 85 2.53 15.98 7.12
N LYS A 86 3.59 15.16 7.16
CA LYS A 86 4.59 15.19 8.24
C LYS A 86 5.93 15.79 7.83
N SER A 87 6.31 15.66 6.56
CA SER A 87 7.60 16.12 6.08
C SER A 87 7.54 16.51 4.61
N ASP A 88 8.23 17.62 4.27
CA ASP A 88 8.50 18.01 2.89
C ASP A 88 9.66 17.21 2.27
N GLU A 89 10.32 16.33 3.05
CA GLU A 89 11.38 15.47 2.55
C GLU A 89 10.81 14.38 1.65
N HIS A 90 11.30 14.35 0.41
CA HIS A 90 10.80 13.43 -0.60
C HIS A 90 11.91 13.01 -1.57
N PHE A 91 11.70 11.84 -2.14
CA PHE A 91 12.37 11.41 -3.36
C PHE A 91 11.58 11.96 -4.55
N ALA A 92 12.25 12.50 -5.55
CA ALA A 92 11.60 12.93 -6.79
C ALA A 92 12.24 12.27 -8.01
N ALA A 93 11.40 11.91 -8.97
CA ALA A 93 11.80 11.53 -10.32
C ALA A 93 11.04 12.43 -11.30
N GLU A 94 11.78 13.20 -12.09
CA GLU A 94 11.25 14.11 -13.11
C GLU A 94 11.73 13.64 -14.48
N GLY A 95 10.83 13.60 -15.46
CA GLY A 95 11.08 13.25 -16.84
C GLY A 95 10.51 14.31 -17.77
N TRP A 96 11.31 14.77 -18.74
CA TRP A 96 10.89 15.68 -19.79
C TRP A 96 11.15 15.05 -21.14
N PHE A 97 10.19 15.20 -22.04
CA PHE A 97 10.29 14.79 -23.43
C PHE A 97 9.94 15.97 -24.32
N HIS A 98 10.91 16.41 -25.11
CA HIS A 98 10.74 17.47 -26.09
C HIS A 98 10.95 16.89 -27.49
N SER A 99 10.07 17.25 -28.42
CA SER A 99 10.16 16.87 -29.83
C SER A 99 10.00 18.14 -30.65
N SER A 100 11.05 18.49 -31.39
CA SER A 100 11.06 19.67 -32.26
C SER A 100 10.70 19.23 -33.68
N PRO A 101 9.52 19.61 -34.22
CA PRO A 101 9.11 19.19 -35.56
C PRO A 101 10.01 19.74 -36.67
N GLU A 102 10.61 20.91 -36.46
CA GLU A 102 11.42 21.62 -37.46
C GLU A 102 12.82 21.02 -37.62
N SER A 103 13.42 20.52 -36.54
CA SER A 103 14.76 19.93 -36.55
C SER A 103 14.76 18.40 -36.62
N GLY A 104 13.60 17.76 -36.38
CA GLY A 104 13.49 16.30 -36.23
C GLY A 104 14.18 15.75 -34.97
N GLN A 105 14.68 16.64 -34.10
CA GLN A 105 15.40 16.26 -32.90
C GLN A 105 14.44 15.93 -31.76
N HIS A 106 14.82 14.90 -30.99
CA HIS A 106 14.09 14.43 -29.82
C HIS A 106 15.01 14.48 -28.62
N ASP A 107 14.63 15.25 -27.61
CA ASP A 107 15.40 15.42 -26.38
C ASP A 107 14.66 14.79 -25.20
N TRP A 108 15.39 14.00 -24.42
CA TRP A 108 14.88 13.29 -23.26
C TRP A 108 15.72 13.66 -22.04
N HIS A 109 15.09 14.16 -21.00
CA HIS A 109 15.76 14.49 -19.76
C HIS A 109 15.14 13.71 -18.61
N PHE A 110 16.00 13.19 -17.74
CA PHE A 110 15.60 12.49 -16.52
C PHE A 110 16.39 13.06 -15.34
N LYS A 111 15.68 13.38 -14.27
CA LYS A 111 16.28 13.90 -13.04
C LYS A 111 15.74 13.16 -11.84
N PHE A 112 16.66 12.58 -11.07
CA PHE A 112 16.36 11.99 -9.78
C PHE A 112 16.88 12.89 -8.67
N LYS A 113 16.04 13.18 -7.68
CA LYS A 113 16.39 13.94 -6.48
C LYS A 113 16.17 13.05 -5.27
N ARG A 114 17.15 13.03 -4.38
CA ARG A 114 17.03 12.43 -3.04
C ARG A 114 16.69 13.54 -2.04
N PRO A 115 16.07 13.21 -0.90
CA PRO A 115 15.95 14.13 0.22
C PRO A 115 17.33 14.69 0.56
N GLU A 116 17.45 16.02 0.61
CA GLU A 116 18.70 16.64 1.09
C GLU A 116 18.80 16.44 2.60
N ASP A 117 19.93 15.91 3.07
CA ASP A 117 20.22 15.86 4.49
C ASP A 117 20.41 17.30 5.00
N ARG A 118 19.41 17.82 5.73
CA ARG A 118 19.41 19.18 6.27
C ARG A 118 20.64 19.49 7.12
N ARG A 119 21.38 18.48 7.59
CA ARG A 119 22.63 18.68 8.35
C ARG A 119 23.79 19.22 7.53
N GLN A 120 23.73 19.18 6.19
CA GLN A 120 24.87 19.55 5.34
C GLN A 120 24.88 21.01 4.86
N LYS A 121 23.84 21.81 5.20
CA LYS A 121 23.64 23.18 4.68
C LYS A 121 24.24 24.32 5.52
N SER A 122 25.15 24.04 6.44
CA SER A 122 25.89 25.09 7.17
C SER A 122 27.36 25.09 6.74
N PRO A 123 27.82 26.05 5.91
CA PRO A 123 29.24 26.33 5.80
C PRO A 123 29.75 26.78 7.18
N PRO A 124 30.87 26.29 7.70
CA PRO A 124 31.45 26.82 8.93
C PRO A 124 31.79 28.29 8.71
N GLN A 125 31.06 29.18 9.37
CA GLN A 125 31.36 30.62 9.43
C GLN A 125 32.68 30.80 10.17
N LEU A 126 33.79 30.85 9.42
CA LEU A 126 35.11 31.17 9.96
C LEU A 126 35.12 32.65 10.35
N LYS A 127 34.77 32.95 11.61
CA LYS A 127 34.95 34.30 12.17
C LYS A 127 36.44 34.58 12.29
N ALA A 128 36.96 35.50 11.47
CA ALA A 128 38.28 36.09 11.70
C ALA A 128 38.20 37.08 12.89
N PRO A 129 39.18 37.08 13.81
CA PRO A 129 39.24 38.04 14.91
C PRO A 129 39.71 39.41 14.41
N LEU A 130 39.24 40.46 15.09
CA LEU A 130 39.48 41.89 14.86
C LEU A 130 40.95 42.29 14.92
#